data_AF-A0A512NP94-F1
#
_entry.id   AF-A0A512NP94-F1
#
_cell.length_a   1.000
_cell.length_b   1.000
_cell.length_c   1.000
_cell.angle_alpha   90.00
_cell.angle_beta   90.00
_cell.angle_gamma   90.00
#
_symmetry.space_group_name_H-M   'P 1'
#
loop_
_entity.id
_entity.type
_entity.pdbx_description
1 polymer ?
#
loop_
_entity_poly.entity_id
_entity_poly.type
_entity_poly.pdbx_seq_one_letter_code
_entity_poly.pdbx_strand_id
1 'polypeptide(L)'
;MIRAFLGIAAAATVIGLGLSAAAQTDNFMSECQQGSSAADPAKACTCMSGKVTGAVRADAIAAMHSMNTTKGANGGPPDAKALPAAQQKGLEAVIAAHGQCQ
;
A
#
# COMPACT_ATOMS: atom_id res chain seq x y z
N MET A 1 18.40 -27.41 49.93
CA MET A 1 17.62 -28.42 49.18
C MET A 1 16.22 -27.88 48.96
N ILE A 2 15.67 -28.07 47.75
CA ILE A 2 14.27 -28.00 47.29
C ILE A 2 14.21 -27.24 45.95
N ARG A 3 13.90 -27.99 44.89
CA ARG A 3 13.66 -27.56 43.51
C ARG A 3 12.15 -27.50 43.27
N ALA A 4 11.80 -26.84 42.16
CA ALA A 4 10.53 -26.84 41.43
C ALA A 4 9.54 -25.71 41.85
N PHE A 5 8.81 -25.03 40.95
CA PHE A 5 8.28 -25.38 39.63
C PHE A 5 8.20 -24.18 38.68
N LEU A 6 8.33 -24.48 37.38
CA LEU A 6 7.71 -23.89 36.18
C LEU A 6 7.08 -22.49 36.19
N GLY A 7 7.58 -21.67 35.26
CA GLY A 7 6.76 -20.98 34.26
C GLY A 7 6.25 -19.60 34.63
N ILE A 8 6.58 -18.59 33.82
CA ILE A 8 5.67 -17.56 33.30
C ILE A 8 6.49 -16.63 32.38
N ALA A 9 6.09 -16.65 31.11
CA ALA A 9 6.11 -15.55 30.15
C ALA A 9 7.34 -14.60 30.19
N ALA A 10 8.37 -14.95 29.42
CA ALA A 10 9.12 -13.91 28.73
C ALA A 10 8.19 -13.30 27.68
N ALA A 11 7.45 -12.28 28.10
CA ALA A 11 6.71 -11.39 27.23
C ALA A 11 7.71 -10.75 26.25
N ALA A 12 7.84 -11.36 25.08
CA ALA A 12 8.35 -10.69 23.91
C ALA A 12 7.33 -9.60 23.57
N THR A 13 7.54 -8.43 24.17
CA THR A 13 6.89 -7.19 23.82
C THR A 13 7.22 -6.90 22.36
N VAL A 14 6.32 -7.32 21.46
CA VAL A 14 6.28 -6.86 20.07
C VAL A 14 5.88 -5.38 20.11
N ILE A 15 6.85 -4.54 20.46
CA ILE A 15 6.73 -3.09 20.37
C ILE A 15 6.75 -2.77 18.88
N GLY A 16 5.60 -2.32 18.35
CA GLY A 16 5.61 -1.48 17.14
C GLY A 16 4.83 -1.94 15.91
N LEU A 17 3.90 -2.90 15.99
CA LEU A 17 2.88 -3.06 14.92
C LEU A 17 1.72 -2.07 15.03
N GLY A 18 1.77 -1.18 16.03
CA GLY A 18 1.08 0.09 16.02
C GLY A 18 1.75 1.12 15.11
N LEU A 19 2.23 0.72 13.93
CA LEU A 19 2.23 1.68 12.83
C LEU A 19 0.77 1.75 12.44
N SER A 20 0.05 2.63 13.13
CA SER A 20 -1.17 3.19 12.60
C SER A 20 -0.94 3.28 11.09
N ALA A 21 -1.76 2.57 10.33
CA ALA A 21 -2.35 3.20 9.18
C ALA A 21 -2.90 4.52 9.72
N ALA A 22 -2.02 5.52 9.90
CA ALA A 22 -2.40 6.89 9.77
C ALA A 22 -3.24 6.80 8.51
N ALA A 23 -4.52 7.15 8.66
CA ALA A 23 -5.31 7.58 7.54
C ALA A 23 -4.51 8.73 6.96
N GLN A 24 -3.51 8.33 6.17
CA GLN A 24 -2.48 9.14 5.60
C GLN A 24 -3.37 9.92 4.65
N THR A 25 -3.60 11.17 5.01
CA THR A 25 -4.70 12.01 4.52
C THR A 25 -4.43 12.48 3.09
N ASP A 26 -3.57 11.75 2.41
CA ASP A 26 -3.14 11.90 1.05
C ASP A 26 -4.07 11.07 0.16
N ASN A 27 -4.10 11.41 -1.12
CA ASN A 27 -5.07 10.87 -2.07
C ASN A 27 -4.90 9.37 -2.40
N PHE A 28 -4.00 8.64 -1.73
CA PHE A 28 -3.73 7.23 -2.02
C PHE A 28 -4.98 6.35 -2.00
N MET A 29 -5.84 6.47 -0.97
CA MET A 29 -7.07 5.68 -0.91
C MET A 29 -8.01 5.98 -2.07
N SER A 30 -8.22 7.26 -2.37
CA SER A 30 -9.08 7.70 -3.46
C SER A 30 -8.58 7.18 -4.81
N GLU A 31 -7.29 7.40 -5.10
CA GLU A 31 -6.68 6.99 -6.37
C GLU A 31 -6.62 5.47 -6.51
N CYS A 32 -6.28 4.75 -5.44
CA CYS A 32 -6.25 3.29 -5.45
C CYS A 32 -7.64 2.72 -5.71
N GLN A 33 -8.69 3.21 -5.02
CA GLN A 33 -10.05 2.71 -5.20
C GLN A 33 -10.60 3.00 -6.60
N GLN A 34 -10.25 4.15 -7.18
CA GLN A 34 -10.66 4.52 -8.54
C GLN A 34 -9.99 3.64 -9.62
N GLY A 35 -8.74 3.24 -9.39
CA GLY A 35 -8.00 2.36 -10.30
C GLY A 35 -8.24 0.86 -10.07
N SER A 36 -8.70 0.48 -8.87
CA SER A 36 -8.86 -0.91 -8.47
C SER A 36 -10.01 -1.60 -9.21
N SER A 37 -9.79 -2.88 -9.54
CA SER A 37 -10.81 -3.78 -10.10
C SER A 37 -11.10 -4.95 -9.15
N ALA A 38 -10.67 -4.86 -7.88
CA ALA A 38 -10.90 -5.88 -6.87
C ALA A 38 -12.37 -5.92 -6.43
N ALA A 39 -12.84 -7.07 -5.95
CA ALA A 39 -14.19 -7.23 -5.41
C ALA A 39 -14.44 -6.37 -4.16
N ASP A 40 -13.39 -6.14 -3.36
CA ASP A 40 -13.41 -5.20 -2.23
C ASP A 40 -12.22 -4.23 -2.36
N PRO A 41 -12.39 -3.12 -3.08
CA PRO A 41 -11.32 -2.17 -3.33
C PRO A 41 -10.88 -1.46 -2.04
N ALA A 42 -11.78 -1.24 -1.08
CA ALA A 42 -11.45 -0.60 0.19
C ALA A 42 -10.48 -1.46 1.01
N LYS A 43 -10.71 -2.76 1.10
CA LYS A 43 -9.84 -3.71 1.81
C LYS A 43 -8.48 -3.85 1.11
N ALA A 44 -8.47 -4.03 -0.20
CA ALA A 44 -7.22 -4.16 -0.98
C ALA A 44 -6.38 -2.88 -0.87
N CYS A 45 -6.99 -1.72 -1.06
CA CYS A 45 -6.30 -0.43 -0.97
C CYS A 45 -5.79 -0.14 0.45
N THR A 46 -6.55 -0.47 1.49
CA THR A 46 -6.10 -0.35 2.89
C THR A 46 -4.87 -1.22 3.17
N CYS A 47 -4.83 -2.45 2.64
CA CYS A 47 -3.64 -3.29 2.73
C CYS A 47 -2.45 -2.66 1.99
N MET A 48 -2.68 -2.12 0.80
CA MET A 48 -1.64 -1.51 -0.03
C MET A 48 -1.08 -0.23 0.59
N SER A 49 -1.90 0.62 1.21
CA SER A 49 -1.41 1.86 1.86
C SER A 49 -0.49 1.58 3.03
N GLY A 50 -0.67 0.44 3.71
CA GLY A 50 0.25 -0.03 4.74
C GLY A 50 1.61 -0.52 4.19
N LYS A 51 1.68 -0.88 2.91
CA LYS A 51 2.89 -1.39 2.26
C LYS A 51 3.63 -0.33 1.45
N VAL A 52 2.90 0.55 0.78
CA VAL A 52 3.46 1.67 0.01
C VAL A 52 3.67 2.86 0.95
N THR A 53 4.86 2.94 1.54
CA THR A 53 5.20 3.95 2.56
C THR A 53 6.48 4.71 2.19
N GLY A 54 6.79 5.77 2.93
CA GLY A 54 8.01 6.56 2.75
C GLY A 54 8.01 7.40 1.46
N ALA A 55 9.21 7.69 0.95
CA ALA A 55 9.41 8.62 -0.17
C ALA A 55 8.72 8.19 -1.47
N VAL A 56 8.57 6.88 -1.70
CA VAL A 56 7.91 6.34 -2.90
C VAL A 56 6.39 6.53 -2.91
N ARG A 57 5.80 6.93 -1.79
CA ARG A 57 4.35 7.03 -1.65
C ARG A 57 3.77 8.21 -2.42
N ALA A 58 4.44 9.36 -2.41
CA ALA A 58 4.00 10.51 -3.21
C ALA A 58 4.05 10.19 -4.71
N ASP A 59 5.12 9.52 -5.14
CA ASP A 59 5.27 9.06 -6.53
C ASP A 59 4.21 8.01 -6.91
N ALA A 60 3.90 7.09 -6.01
CA ALA A 60 2.85 6.09 -6.19
C ALA A 60 1.47 6.74 -6.37
N ILE A 61 1.14 7.76 -5.57
CA ILE A 61 -0.12 8.51 -5.71
C ILE A 61 -0.16 9.22 -7.06
N ALA A 62 0.91 9.91 -7.44
CA ALA A 62 0.97 10.62 -8.71
C ALA A 62 0.89 9.65 -9.92
N ALA A 63 1.49 8.47 -9.79
CA ALA A 63 1.37 7.41 -10.79
C ALA A 63 -0.08 6.89 -10.88
N MET A 64 -0.72 6.54 -9.76
CA MET A 64 -2.11 6.09 -9.75
C MET A 64 -3.05 7.16 -10.34
N HIS A 65 -2.85 8.43 -9.98
CA HIS A 65 -3.62 9.54 -10.54
C HIS A 65 -3.44 9.69 -12.06
N SER A 66 -2.20 9.60 -12.55
CA SER A 66 -1.92 9.65 -13.99
C SER A 66 -2.55 8.46 -14.73
N MET A 67 -2.52 7.27 -14.12
CA MET A 67 -3.14 6.06 -14.68
C MET A 67 -4.67 6.16 -14.72
N ASN A 68 -5.29 6.71 -13.68
CA ASN A 68 -6.73 6.91 -13.57
C ASN A 68 -7.26 7.95 -14.57
N THR A 69 -6.57 9.09 -14.68
CA THR A 69 -6.90 10.14 -15.65
C THR A 69 -6.74 9.67 -17.10
N THR A 70 -5.68 8.88 -17.38
CA THR A 70 -5.44 8.33 -18.73
C THR A 70 -6.47 7.26 -19.11
N LYS A 71 -6.84 6.38 -18.17
CA LYS A 71 -7.92 5.39 -18.34
C LYS A 71 -9.26 6.07 -18.68
N GLY A 72 -9.53 7.24 -18.08
CA GLY A 72 -10.74 8.03 -18.34
C GLY A 72 -10.71 8.81 -19.66
N ALA A 73 -9.53 9.26 -20.11
CA ALA A 73 -9.42 10.15 -21.27
C ALA A 73 -9.41 9.42 -22.62
N ASN A 74 -8.82 8.22 -22.70
CA ASN A 74 -8.52 7.59 -24.00
C ASN A 74 -9.09 6.18 -24.18
N GLY A 75 -9.80 5.61 -23.19
CA GLY A 75 -10.41 4.28 -23.29
C GLY A 75 -9.45 3.10 -23.48
N GLY A 76 -8.14 3.36 -23.57
CA GLY A 76 -7.06 2.37 -23.65
C GLY A 76 -6.34 2.18 -22.31
N PRO A 77 -5.64 1.05 -22.13
CA PRO A 77 -4.85 0.81 -20.93
C PRO A 77 -3.76 1.91 -20.80
N PRO A 78 -3.58 2.48 -19.61
CA PRO A 78 -2.59 3.53 -19.41
C PRO A 78 -1.16 3.00 -19.59
N ASP A 79 -0.35 3.73 -20.36
CA ASP A 79 1.05 3.37 -20.64
C ASP A 79 1.95 3.72 -19.45
N ALA A 80 2.28 2.72 -18.63
CA ALA A 80 3.18 2.89 -17.49
C ALA A 80 4.57 3.45 -17.90
N LYS A 81 5.00 3.23 -19.15
CA LYS A 81 6.25 3.77 -19.71
C LYS A 81 6.18 5.26 -20.03
N ALA A 82 4.99 5.84 -20.14
CA ALA A 82 4.81 7.28 -20.31
C ALA A 82 4.97 8.06 -18.99
N LEU A 83 5.02 7.36 -17.85
CA LEU A 83 5.23 7.97 -16.55
C LEU A 83 6.71 8.39 -16.37
N PRO A 84 7.00 9.51 -15.70
CA PRO A 84 8.33 9.85 -15.19
C PRO A 84 8.95 8.71 -14.37
N ALA A 85 10.28 8.59 -14.39
CA ALA A 85 11.00 7.51 -13.71
C ALA A 85 10.66 7.34 -12.22
N ALA A 86 10.42 8.45 -11.50
CA ALA A 86 10.00 8.42 -10.11
C ALA A 86 8.61 7.76 -9.94
N GLN A 87 7.67 8.12 -10.81
CA GLN A 87 6.31 7.56 -10.82
C GLN A 87 6.31 6.08 -11.25
N GLN A 88 7.22 5.66 -12.14
CA GLN A 88 7.40 4.24 -12.46
C GLN A 88 7.78 3.44 -11.22
N LYS A 89 8.74 3.93 -10.42
CA LYS A 89 9.13 3.30 -9.16
C LYS A 89 7.98 3.27 -8.14
N GLY A 90 7.20 4.35 -8.07
CA GLY A 90 5.98 4.40 -7.27
C GLY A 90 4.94 3.36 -7.71
N LEU A 91 4.73 3.22 -9.03
CA LEU A 91 3.82 2.24 -9.62
C LEU A 91 4.29 0.81 -9.38
N GLU A 92 5.59 0.52 -9.48
CA GLU A 92 6.13 -0.80 -9.14
C GLU A 92 5.86 -1.17 -7.69
N ALA A 93 6.01 -0.21 -6.76
CA ALA A 93 5.66 -0.43 -5.36
C ALA A 93 4.17 -0.73 -5.17
N VAL A 94 3.30 -0.04 -5.91
CA VAL A 94 1.84 -0.29 -5.93
C VAL A 94 1.53 -1.67 -6.49
N ILE A 95 2.13 -2.08 -7.61
CA ILE A 95 1.92 -3.41 -8.22
C ILE A 95 2.39 -4.52 -7.27
N ALA A 96 3.57 -4.36 -6.67
CA ALA A 96 4.11 -5.30 -5.70
C ALA A 96 3.20 -5.41 -4.46
N ALA A 97 2.68 -4.28 -3.96
CA ALA A 97 1.72 -4.26 -2.87
C ALA A 97 0.39 -4.92 -3.27
N HIS A 98 -0.10 -4.66 -4.49
CA HIS A 98 -1.33 -5.24 -5.00
C HIS A 98 -1.24 -6.76 -5.08
N GLY A 99 -0.13 -7.32 -5.57
CA GLY A 99 0.10 -8.77 -5.59
C GLY A 99 0.14 -9.43 -4.19
N GLN A 100 0.33 -8.64 -3.13
CA GLN A 100 0.28 -9.10 -1.74
C GLN A 100 -1.06 -8.80 -1.03
N CYS A 101 -1.95 -8.05 -1.69
CA CYS A 101 -3.17 -7.49 -1.11
C CYS A 101 -4.45 -7.85 -1.90
N GLN A 102 -4.34 -8.75 -2.87
CA GLN A 102 -5.47 -9.36 -3.60
C GLN A 102 -6.35 -10.22 -2.70
#